data_AF-A0A1I3T3K6-F1
#
_entry.id   AF-A0A1I3T3K6-F1
#
_cell.length_a   1.000
_cell.length_b   1.000
_cell.length_c   1.000
_cell.angle_alpha   90.00
_cell.angle_beta   90.00
_cell.angle_gamma   90.00
#
_symmetry.space_group_name_H-M   'P 1'
#
loop_
_entity.id
_entity.type
_entity.pdbx_description
1 polymer ?
#
loop_
_entity_poly.entity_id
_entity_poly.type
_entity_poly.pdbx_seq_one_letter_code
_entity_poly.pdbx_strand_id
1 'polypeptide(L)'
;MTVVVAGNGPSIKDVTPGQVLATDRIIRMNNFYFEPETWLGNRVDLFLAAGDPRVAPFSLSTLKTCLDEYDIRGWSSFNPRIVRSGRKILPVPYFDMPLYPDYGFAAQAQAVMARFDVKPMTGTLALLIAYAAGARRFVVAGIDLYSSTQRYMYDPGPHQRALMGHDLAERGVDVRLHNHILDLELIRLLARQPDVEIHHANCAGSLADHLPVAPVREGDIPHRRRRQPPSDWVPFSGAYPIYILRLLRRIRSTQMRLSDKVRTGALKPFRN
;
A
#
# COMPACT_ATOMS: atom_id res chain seq x y z
N MET A 1 6.63 -6.01 -21.98
CA MET A 1 6.54 -6.75 -20.70
C MET A 1 5.46 -6.09 -19.86
N THR A 2 4.55 -6.87 -19.27
CA THR A 2 3.48 -6.37 -18.41
C THR A 2 3.91 -6.37 -16.95
N VAL A 3 3.56 -5.30 -16.22
CA VAL A 3 3.76 -5.20 -14.78
C VAL A 3 2.41 -5.21 -14.08
N VAL A 4 2.25 -6.13 -13.14
CA VAL A 4 1.09 -6.21 -12.26
C VAL A 4 1.39 -5.43 -10.99
N VAL A 5 0.59 -4.40 -10.72
CA VAL A 5 0.65 -3.66 -9.46
C VAL A 5 -0.53 -4.07 -8.60
N ALA A 6 -0.24 -4.80 -7.53
CA ALA A 6 -1.28 -5.37 -6.69
C ALA A 6 -1.34 -4.71 -5.31
N GLY A 7 -2.49 -4.08 -5.03
CA GLY A 7 -2.84 -3.66 -3.68
C GLY A 7 -3.31 -4.82 -2.81
N ASN A 8 -3.92 -4.48 -1.68
CA ASN A 8 -4.41 -5.45 -0.69
C ASN A 8 -5.94 -5.39 -0.55
N GLY A 9 -6.63 -4.70 -1.45
CA GLY A 9 -8.08 -4.55 -1.42
C GLY A 9 -8.82 -5.84 -1.81
N PRO A 10 -10.11 -5.96 -1.47
CA PRO A 10 -10.91 -7.16 -1.70
C PRO A 10 -10.93 -7.65 -3.15
N SER A 11 -10.82 -6.77 -4.16
CA SER A 11 -10.91 -7.18 -5.56
C SER A 11 -9.79 -8.10 -6.03
N ILE A 12 -8.71 -8.25 -5.25
CA ILE A 12 -7.60 -9.15 -5.62
C ILE A 12 -8.04 -10.61 -5.80
N LYS A 13 -9.12 -11.02 -5.13
CA LYS A 13 -9.68 -12.38 -5.26
C LYS A 13 -10.44 -12.59 -6.58
N ASP A 14 -10.90 -11.51 -7.20
CA ASP A 14 -11.80 -11.50 -8.35
C ASP A 14 -11.06 -11.40 -9.70
N VAL A 15 -9.72 -11.48 -9.67
CA VAL A 15 -8.87 -11.50 -10.87
C VAL A 15 -9.24 -12.68 -11.76
N THR A 16 -9.68 -12.40 -12.98
CA THR A 16 -10.05 -13.42 -13.96
C THR A 16 -8.80 -14.15 -14.46
N PRO A 17 -8.80 -15.50 -14.54
CA PRO A 17 -7.70 -16.26 -15.13
C PRO A 17 -7.28 -15.72 -16.51
N GLY A 18 -5.98 -15.58 -16.74
CA GLY A 18 -5.41 -15.03 -17.98
C GLY A 18 -5.29 -13.50 -18.02
N GLN A 19 -5.93 -12.74 -17.12
CA GLN A 19 -5.67 -11.30 -16.99
C GLN A 19 -4.28 -11.03 -16.41
N VAL A 20 -3.82 -11.92 -15.53
CA VAL A 20 -2.46 -11.96 -15.00
C VAL A 20 -1.84 -13.30 -15.37
N LEU A 21 -0.64 -13.25 -15.94
CA LEU A 21 0.15 -14.42 -16.33
C LEU A 21 1.33 -14.61 -15.37
N ALA A 22 1.78 -15.85 -15.23
CA ALA A 22 2.96 -16.23 -14.45
C ALA A 22 4.26 -15.61 -15.00
N THR A 23 4.26 -15.03 -16.20
CA THR A 23 5.40 -14.32 -16.79
C THR A 23 5.40 -12.80 -16.50
N ASP A 24 4.29 -12.25 -16.00
CA ASP A 24 4.20 -10.81 -15.70
C ASP A 24 5.01 -10.43 -14.45
N ARG A 25 5.60 -9.24 -14.41
CA ARG A 25 6.31 -8.79 -13.21
C ARG A 25 5.31 -8.40 -12.13
N ILE A 26 5.45 -8.94 -10.92
CA ILE A 26 4.47 -8.71 -9.84
C ILE A 26 5.05 -7.78 -8.78
N ILE A 27 4.38 -6.65 -8.57
CA ILE A 27 4.65 -5.72 -7.48
C ILE A 27 3.57 -5.90 -6.41
N ARG A 28 3.98 -6.27 -5.19
CA ARG A 28 3.11 -6.34 -4.00
C ARG A 28 3.52 -5.26 -3.00
N MET A 29 2.63 -4.92 -2.06
CA MET A 29 2.87 -3.81 -1.15
C MET A 29 2.38 -4.03 0.27
N ASN A 30 3.06 -3.39 1.21
CA ASN A 30 2.70 -3.37 2.63
C ASN A 30 2.38 -4.79 3.18
N ASN A 31 1.17 -4.97 3.69
CA ASN A 31 0.69 -6.18 4.39
C ASN A 31 0.13 -7.25 3.43
N PHE A 32 0.64 -7.39 2.22
CA PHE A 32 0.08 -8.34 1.23
C PHE A 32 0.09 -9.80 1.70
N TYR A 33 1.08 -10.16 2.52
CA TYR A 33 1.30 -11.50 3.08
C TYR A 33 0.26 -11.92 4.14
N PHE A 34 -0.68 -11.04 4.47
CA PHE A 34 -1.86 -11.39 5.27
C PHE A 34 -2.97 -12.06 4.45
N GLU A 35 -2.83 -12.14 3.13
CA GLU A 35 -3.81 -12.81 2.28
C GLU A 35 -3.99 -14.29 2.66
N PRO A 36 -5.23 -14.81 2.69
CA PRO A 36 -5.49 -16.22 2.98
C PRO A 36 -5.15 -17.15 1.82
N GLU A 37 -4.92 -16.59 0.64
CA GLU A 37 -4.57 -17.30 -0.59
C GLU A 37 -3.57 -16.46 -1.39
N THR A 38 -2.59 -17.10 -2.00
CA THR A 38 -1.65 -16.42 -2.92
C THR A 38 -2.35 -16.10 -4.24
N TRP A 39 -3.23 -15.11 -4.25
CA TRP A 39 -4.12 -14.77 -5.38
C TRP A 39 -3.38 -14.53 -6.69
N LEU A 40 -2.15 -14.01 -6.59
CA LEU A 40 -1.24 -13.74 -7.71
C LEU A 40 -0.02 -14.66 -7.69
N GLY A 41 -0.11 -15.81 -7.01
CA GLY A 41 0.99 -16.72 -6.77
C GLY A 41 2.02 -16.20 -5.77
N ASN A 42 3.05 -17.01 -5.56
CA ASN A 42 4.04 -16.81 -4.51
C ASN A 42 5.21 -15.92 -4.95
N ARG A 43 5.34 -15.64 -6.25
CA ARG A 43 6.40 -14.76 -6.77
C ARG A 43 6.05 -13.30 -6.58
N VAL A 44 7.00 -12.55 -6.03
CA VAL A 44 6.94 -11.09 -5.89
C VAL A 44 8.24 -10.53 -6.45
N ASP A 45 8.18 -9.97 -7.66
CA ASP A 45 9.33 -9.36 -8.31
C ASP A 45 9.80 -8.09 -7.57
N LEU A 46 8.86 -7.35 -6.98
CA LEU A 46 9.18 -6.23 -6.11
C LEU A 46 8.17 -6.09 -4.96
N PHE A 47 8.67 -6.04 -3.73
CA PHE A 47 7.90 -5.63 -2.57
C PHE A 47 8.08 -4.13 -2.30
N LEU A 48 6.99 -3.36 -2.29
CA LEU A 48 7.01 -1.94 -1.94
C LEU A 48 6.55 -1.71 -0.49
N ALA A 49 7.48 -1.32 0.38
CA ALA A 49 7.19 -0.96 1.76
C ALA A 49 6.88 0.53 1.88
N ALA A 50 5.70 0.88 2.40
CA ALA A 50 5.31 2.25 2.68
C ALA A 50 4.52 2.34 4.00
N GLY A 51 4.17 3.57 4.40
CA GLY A 51 3.38 3.83 5.60
C GLY A 51 4.20 4.45 6.74
N ASP A 52 3.76 4.19 7.97
CA ASP A 52 4.34 4.80 9.17
C ASP A 52 5.68 4.11 9.55
N PRO A 53 6.81 4.84 9.55
CA PRO A 53 8.10 4.25 9.89
C PRO A 53 8.20 3.73 11.32
N ARG A 54 7.27 4.11 12.22
CA ARG A 54 7.22 3.60 13.60
C ARG A 54 6.73 2.16 13.66
N VAL A 55 5.78 1.79 12.79
CA VAL A 55 5.20 0.44 12.76
C VAL A 55 5.90 -0.47 11.75
N ALA A 56 6.63 0.10 10.80
CA ALA A 56 7.37 -0.63 9.77
C ALA A 56 8.26 -1.77 10.32
N PRO A 57 9.01 -1.62 11.43
CA PRO A 57 9.79 -2.74 11.98
C PRO A 57 8.95 -3.99 12.27
N PHE A 58 7.72 -3.82 12.78
CA PHE A 58 6.82 -4.94 13.10
C PHE A 58 6.22 -5.54 11.84
N SER A 59 5.72 -4.72 10.90
CA SER A 59 5.23 -5.22 9.61
C SER A 59 6.33 -5.96 8.83
N LEU A 60 7.53 -5.41 8.74
CA LEU A 60 8.65 -6.06 8.04
C LEU A 60 9.15 -7.32 8.76
N SER A 61 9.13 -7.34 10.10
CA SER A 61 9.46 -8.54 10.86
C SER A 61 8.41 -9.63 10.70
N THR A 62 7.15 -9.26 10.50
CA THR A 62 6.06 -10.20 10.18
C THR A 62 6.20 -10.74 8.76
N LEU A 63 6.54 -9.88 7.79
CA LEU A 63 6.88 -10.35 6.43
C LEU A 63 8.03 -11.36 6.47
N LYS A 64 9.06 -11.11 7.30
CA LYS A 64 10.21 -12.02 7.44
C LYS A 64 9.79 -13.45 7.81
N THR A 65 8.75 -13.63 8.64
CA THR A 65 8.27 -14.97 9.00
C THR A 65 7.50 -15.66 7.89
N CYS A 66 7.18 -14.95 6.80
CA CYS A 66 6.43 -15.46 5.65
C CYS A 66 7.33 -15.71 4.43
N LEU A 67 8.65 -15.50 4.54
CA LEU A 67 9.55 -15.59 3.38
C LEU A 67 9.69 -17.00 2.82
N ASP A 68 9.50 -18.04 3.64
CA ASP A 68 9.49 -19.42 3.15
C ASP A 68 8.26 -19.73 2.27
N GLU A 69 7.26 -18.85 2.28
CA GLU A 69 6.05 -18.96 1.47
C GLU A 69 6.06 -18.04 0.25
N TYR A 70 7.01 -17.12 0.10
CA TYR A 70 7.06 -16.17 -1.01
C TYR A 70 8.46 -16.05 -1.62
N ASP A 71 8.55 -16.14 -2.95
CA ASP A 71 9.75 -15.77 -3.70
C ASP A 71 9.79 -14.26 -3.90
N ILE A 72 10.34 -13.53 -2.92
CA ILE A 72 10.50 -12.07 -2.99
C ILE A 72 11.88 -11.72 -3.53
N ARG A 73 11.92 -11.21 -4.76
CA ARG A 73 13.17 -10.95 -5.50
C ARG A 73 13.88 -9.66 -5.10
N GLY A 74 13.14 -8.74 -4.49
CA GLY A 74 13.70 -7.55 -3.87
C GLY A 74 12.63 -6.61 -3.37
N TRP A 75 13.05 -5.51 -2.76
CA TRP A 75 12.15 -4.55 -2.16
C TRP A 75 12.62 -3.11 -2.29
N SER A 76 11.68 -2.17 -2.17
CA SER A 76 11.96 -0.73 -2.18
C SER A 76 11.07 0.03 -1.19
N SER A 77 11.41 1.30 -0.96
CA SER A 77 10.67 2.23 -0.10
C SER A 77 11.17 3.66 -0.33
N PHE A 78 10.25 4.63 -0.30
CA PHE A 78 10.58 6.07 -0.38
C PHE A 78 10.83 6.72 0.99
N ASN A 79 10.62 5.98 2.08
CA ASN A 79 10.83 6.50 3.43
C ASN A 79 12.19 6.06 3.96
N PRO A 80 13.17 6.96 4.16
CA PRO A 80 14.51 6.59 4.61
C PRO A 80 14.54 5.84 5.95
N ARG A 81 13.56 6.08 6.84
CA ARG A 81 13.45 5.37 8.11
C ARG A 81 12.96 3.93 7.94
N ILE A 82 12.07 3.70 6.96
CA ILE A 82 11.65 2.35 6.56
C ILE A 82 12.83 1.65 5.88
N VAL A 83 13.55 2.31 4.96
CA VAL A 83 14.74 1.76 4.30
C VAL A 83 15.78 1.28 5.32
N ARG A 84 16.10 2.14 6.30
CA ARG A 84 17.03 1.79 7.38
C ARG A 84 16.58 0.55 8.17
N SER A 85 15.29 0.44 8.47
CA SER A 85 14.76 -0.68 9.26
C SER A 85 14.69 -1.96 8.43
N GLY A 86 14.19 -1.87 7.20
CA GLY A 86 14.07 -3.02 6.30
C GLY A 86 15.42 -3.62 5.93
N ARG A 87 16.47 -2.81 5.70
CA ARG A 87 17.82 -3.32 5.45
C ARG A 87 18.39 -4.18 6.59
N LYS A 88 17.89 -4.00 7.82
CA LYS A 88 18.30 -4.81 8.99
C LYS A 88 17.43 -6.07 9.17
N ILE A 89 16.20 -6.04 8.66
CA ILE A 89 15.18 -7.06 8.95
C ILE A 89 15.07 -8.05 7.80
N LEU A 90 14.95 -7.54 6.57
CA LEU A 90 14.67 -8.31 5.38
C LEU A 90 15.96 -8.85 4.76
N PRO A 91 16.11 -10.17 4.62
CA PRO A 91 17.25 -10.81 3.97
C PRO A 91 17.09 -10.83 2.43
N VAL A 92 16.42 -9.83 1.85
CA VAL A 92 16.18 -9.72 0.40
C VAL A 92 16.79 -8.43 -0.17
N PRO A 93 17.22 -8.40 -1.44
CA PRO A 93 17.88 -7.25 -2.04
C PRO A 93 17.04 -5.97 -1.94
N TYR A 94 17.67 -4.87 -1.52
CA TYR A 94 17.06 -3.54 -1.57
C TYR A 94 17.39 -2.85 -2.89
N PHE A 95 16.38 -2.32 -3.56
CA PHE A 95 16.53 -1.51 -4.76
C PHE A 95 16.17 -0.05 -4.47
N ASP A 96 17.12 0.85 -4.70
CA ASP A 96 16.87 2.29 -4.68
C ASP A 96 16.22 2.69 -6.00
N MET A 97 14.89 2.83 -6.00
CA MET A 97 14.09 3.02 -7.21
C MET A 97 13.69 4.49 -7.33
N PRO A 98 13.96 5.14 -8.48
CA PRO A 98 13.47 6.49 -8.71
C PRO A 98 11.95 6.50 -8.78
N LEU A 99 11.32 7.53 -8.21
CA LEU A 99 9.86 7.69 -8.28
C LEU A 99 9.39 8.17 -9.65
N TYR A 100 10.26 8.83 -10.41
CA TYR A 100 9.95 9.45 -11.69
C TYR A 100 11.04 9.10 -12.73
N PRO A 101 10.68 8.93 -14.02
CA PRO A 101 11.66 8.64 -15.07
C PRO A 101 12.58 9.82 -15.39
N ASP A 102 12.05 11.04 -15.30
CA ASP A 102 12.74 12.28 -15.67
C ASP A 102 12.15 13.49 -14.93
N TYR A 103 12.81 14.64 -15.07
CA TYR A 103 12.40 15.90 -14.44
C TYR A 103 11.07 16.45 -14.97
N GLY A 104 10.74 16.23 -16.25
CA GLY A 104 9.52 16.74 -16.88
C GLY A 104 8.28 16.04 -16.35
N PHE A 105 8.32 14.72 -16.23
CA PHE A 105 7.26 13.94 -15.59
C PHE A 105 7.21 14.23 -14.08
N ALA A 106 8.35 14.37 -13.40
CA ALA A 106 8.40 14.73 -11.99
C ALA A 106 7.67 16.06 -11.72
N ALA A 107 7.90 17.10 -12.54
CA ALA A 107 7.24 18.39 -12.40
C ALA A 107 5.71 18.28 -12.55
N GLN A 108 5.23 17.50 -13.53
CA GLN A 108 3.79 17.27 -13.73
C GLN A 108 3.16 16.53 -12.55
N ALA A 109 3.80 15.45 -12.08
CA ALA A 109 3.32 14.69 -10.94
C ALA A 109 3.31 15.52 -9.64
N GLN A 110 4.36 16.34 -9.43
CA GLN A 110 4.43 17.26 -8.31
C GLN A 110 3.36 18.35 -8.39
N ALA A 111 3.05 18.89 -9.57
CA ALA A 111 1.98 19.85 -9.76
C ALA A 111 0.60 19.26 -9.41
N VAL A 112 0.36 17.99 -9.78
CA VAL A 112 -0.84 17.26 -9.35
C VAL A 112 -0.85 17.11 -7.83
N MET A 113 0.24 16.60 -7.24
CA MET A 113 0.35 16.41 -5.79
C MET A 113 0.17 17.71 -4.99
N ALA A 114 0.70 18.84 -5.46
CA ALA A 114 0.64 20.13 -4.78
C ALA A 114 -0.80 20.66 -4.59
N ARG A 115 -1.77 20.16 -5.37
CA ARG A 115 -3.20 20.47 -5.20
C ARG A 115 -3.82 19.77 -3.98
N PHE A 116 -3.10 18.84 -3.35
CA PHE A 116 -3.60 18.00 -2.25
C PHE A 116 -2.62 18.03 -1.07
N ASP A 117 -3.15 18.16 0.15
CA ASP A 117 -2.34 18.14 1.39
C ASP A 117 -2.07 16.71 1.92
N VAL A 118 -2.09 15.72 1.02
CA VAL A 118 -1.96 14.29 1.35
C VAL A 118 -1.05 13.58 0.37
N LYS A 119 -0.54 12.41 0.77
CA LYS A 119 0.31 11.57 -0.08
C LYS A 119 -0.55 10.57 -0.87
N PRO A 120 -0.12 10.19 -2.09
CA PRO A 120 -0.78 9.12 -2.83
C PRO A 120 -0.74 7.80 -2.06
N MET A 121 -1.69 6.94 -2.37
CA MET A 121 -1.68 5.57 -1.88
C MET A 121 -0.47 4.80 -2.42
N THR A 122 -0.05 3.77 -1.69
CA THR A 122 1.10 2.95 -2.06
C THR A 122 0.95 2.31 -3.44
N GLY A 123 -0.26 1.96 -3.84
CA GLY A 123 -0.56 1.42 -5.16
C GLY A 123 -0.21 2.39 -6.30
N THR A 124 -0.57 3.66 -6.15
CA THR A 124 -0.21 4.72 -7.10
C THR A 124 1.30 4.95 -7.13
N LEU A 125 1.95 4.97 -5.97
CA LEU A 125 3.42 5.08 -5.93
C LEU A 125 4.11 3.88 -6.61
N ALA A 126 3.54 2.68 -6.50
CA ALA A 126 4.03 1.48 -7.19
C ALA A 126 3.91 1.59 -8.71
N LEU A 127 2.84 2.19 -9.23
CA LEU A 127 2.71 2.49 -10.66
C LEU A 127 3.80 3.47 -11.12
N LEU A 128 4.04 4.54 -10.35
CA LEU A 128 5.04 5.56 -10.70
C LEU A 128 6.47 4.98 -10.74
N ILE A 129 6.88 4.15 -9.78
CA ILE A 129 8.21 3.51 -9.84
C ILE A 129 8.34 2.51 -10.96
N ALA A 130 7.28 1.76 -11.26
CA ALA A 130 7.32 0.80 -12.34
C ALA A 130 7.46 1.52 -13.68
N TYR A 131 6.74 2.64 -13.85
CA TYR A 131 6.91 3.51 -15.01
C TYR A 131 8.33 4.10 -15.12
N ALA A 132 8.86 4.62 -14.01
CA ALA A 132 10.22 5.12 -13.92
C ALA A 132 11.28 4.04 -14.26
N ALA A 133 11.00 2.79 -13.92
CA ALA A 133 11.81 1.62 -14.27
C ALA A 133 11.63 1.13 -15.72
N GLY A 134 10.86 1.86 -16.55
CA GLY A 134 10.65 1.54 -17.96
C GLY A 134 9.41 0.70 -18.28
N ALA A 135 8.55 0.40 -17.29
CA ALA A 135 7.29 -0.28 -17.57
C ALA A 135 6.36 0.60 -18.42
N ARG A 136 5.63 -0.03 -19.32
CA ARG A 136 4.69 0.63 -20.25
C ARG A 136 3.31 -0.01 -20.26
N ARG A 137 3.22 -1.30 -19.94
CA ARG A 137 1.95 -2.02 -19.82
C ARG A 137 1.71 -2.43 -18.38
N PHE A 138 0.56 -2.05 -17.84
CA PHE A 138 0.20 -2.24 -16.45
C PHE A 138 -1.12 -3.01 -16.32
N VAL A 139 -1.17 -3.89 -15.34
CA VAL A 139 -2.41 -4.49 -14.84
C VAL A 139 -2.51 -4.16 -13.35
N VAL A 140 -3.59 -3.48 -12.96
CA VAL A 140 -3.87 -3.13 -11.58
C VAL A 140 -4.81 -4.17 -10.97
N ALA A 141 -4.45 -4.73 -9.81
CA ALA A 141 -5.26 -5.72 -9.09
C ALA A 141 -5.36 -5.34 -7.60
N GLY A 142 -6.48 -5.57 -6.93
CA GLY A 142 -6.60 -5.32 -5.49
C GLY A 142 -6.38 -3.86 -5.08
N ILE A 143 -6.54 -2.90 -6.00
CA ILE A 143 -6.55 -1.47 -5.70
C ILE A 143 -8.01 -1.03 -5.86
N ASP A 144 -8.69 -0.82 -4.73
CA ASP A 144 -10.13 -0.49 -4.72
C ASP A 144 -10.39 0.95 -4.29
N LEU A 145 -9.34 1.75 -4.11
CA LEU A 145 -9.37 3.13 -3.59
C LEU A 145 -10.25 3.31 -2.33
N TYR A 146 -10.39 2.24 -1.53
CA TYR A 146 -11.26 2.16 -0.35
C TYR A 146 -12.73 2.45 -0.65
N SER A 147 -13.21 2.08 -1.85
CA SER A 147 -14.61 2.23 -2.27
C SER A 147 -15.53 1.10 -1.77
N SER A 148 -14.98 -0.03 -1.35
CA SER A 148 -15.71 -1.16 -0.76
C SER A 148 -15.93 -1.00 0.74
N THR A 149 -16.93 -1.71 1.27
CA THR A 149 -17.19 -1.80 2.73
C THR A 149 -16.03 -2.42 3.50
N GLN A 150 -15.36 -3.40 2.89
CA GLN A 150 -14.14 -4.00 3.41
C GLN A 150 -12.90 -3.32 2.81
N ARG A 151 -11.96 -2.90 3.66
CA ARG A 151 -10.77 -2.16 3.20
C ARG A 151 -9.65 -3.04 2.64
N TYR A 152 -9.49 -4.24 3.19
CA TYR A 152 -8.42 -5.17 2.85
C TYR A 152 -8.94 -6.60 2.75
N MET A 153 -8.30 -7.44 1.93
CA MET A 153 -8.61 -8.87 1.81
C MET A 153 -8.06 -9.72 2.98
N TYR A 154 -8.09 -9.16 4.19
CA TYR A 154 -7.76 -9.80 5.46
C TYR A 154 -8.34 -8.96 6.62
N ASP A 155 -8.52 -9.58 7.78
CA ASP A 155 -8.94 -8.89 8.99
C ASP A 155 -7.72 -8.37 9.76
N PRO A 156 -7.59 -7.05 9.99
CA PRO A 156 -6.46 -6.52 10.75
C PRO A 156 -6.50 -6.97 12.20
N GLY A 157 -5.41 -7.55 12.71
CA GLY A 157 -5.32 -8.03 14.08
C GLY A 157 -5.27 -6.95 15.17
N PRO A 158 -5.25 -7.33 16.47
CA PRO A 158 -5.25 -6.41 17.61
C PRO A 158 -4.17 -5.30 17.60
N HIS A 159 -2.93 -5.60 17.22
CA HIS A 159 -1.81 -4.66 17.12
C HIS A 159 -2.04 -3.66 16.00
N GLN A 160 -2.44 -4.13 14.82
CA GLN A 160 -2.80 -3.26 13.70
C GLN A 160 -3.92 -2.31 14.11
N ARG A 161 -5.00 -2.83 14.69
CA ARG A 161 -6.12 -2.01 15.18
C ARG A 161 -5.70 -0.99 16.24
N ALA A 162 -4.87 -1.40 17.21
CA ALA A 162 -4.40 -0.49 18.25
C ALA A 162 -3.50 0.64 17.73
N LEU A 163 -2.77 0.40 16.63
CA LEU A 163 -1.78 1.34 16.08
C LEU A 163 -2.25 2.08 14.83
N MET A 164 -3.33 1.68 14.18
CA MET A 164 -3.84 2.33 12.97
C MET A 164 -5.30 2.80 13.14
N GLY A 165 -6.07 2.19 14.03
CA GLY A 165 -7.48 2.51 14.29
C GLY A 165 -8.30 1.25 14.51
N HIS A 166 -9.24 1.27 15.47
CA HIS A 166 -10.07 0.09 15.78
C HIS A 166 -11.00 -0.31 14.63
N ASP A 167 -11.41 0.68 13.85
CA ASP A 167 -12.23 0.63 12.65
C ASP A 167 -11.41 0.41 11.37
N LEU A 168 -10.14 -0.02 11.45
CA LEU A 168 -9.26 -0.13 10.28
C LEU A 168 -9.84 -1.01 9.14
N ALA A 169 -10.62 -2.03 9.49
CA ALA A 169 -11.20 -2.98 8.53
C ALA A 169 -12.32 -2.37 7.67
N GLU A 170 -13.09 -1.44 8.24
CA GLU A 170 -14.38 -0.95 7.71
C GLU A 170 -14.37 0.57 7.47
N ARG A 171 -13.37 1.28 7.97
CA ARG A 171 -13.23 2.72 7.72
C ARG A 171 -12.99 2.93 6.22
N GLY A 172 -13.86 3.74 5.61
CA GLY A 172 -13.65 4.29 4.27
C GLY A 172 -12.39 5.17 4.17
N VAL A 173 -12.29 5.97 3.11
CA VAL A 173 -11.13 6.84 2.89
C VAL A 173 -10.96 7.83 4.06
N ASP A 174 -9.84 7.75 4.78
CA ASP A 174 -9.44 8.81 5.71
C ASP A 174 -8.85 9.96 4.89
N VAL A 175 -9.69 10.96 4.58
CA VAL A 175 -9.36 12.10 3.71
C VAL A 175 -8.18 12.94 4.20
N ARG A 176 -7.77 12.79 5.48
CA ARG A 176 -6.59 13.45 6.05
C ARG A 176 -5.29 12.71 5.72
N LEU A 177 -5.38 11.44 5.32
CA LEU A 177 -4.24 10.59 5.01
C LEU A 177 -4.14 10.29 3.51
N HIS A 178 -5.29 10.12 2.84
CA HIS A 178 -5.37 9.78 1.43
C HIS A 178 -6.53 10.49 0.75
N ASN A 179 -6.39 10.79 -0.53
CA ASN A 179 -7.46 11.32 -1.35
C ASN A 179 -7.54 10.52 -2.65
N HIS A 180 -8.63 9.79 -2.86
CA HIS A 180 -8.78 8.95 -4.05
C HIS A 180 -8.72 9.77 -5.36
N ILE A 181 -9.11 11.05 -5.33
CA ILE A 181 -9.01 11.94 -6.50
C ILE A 181 -7.54 12.20 -6.86
N LEU A 182 -6.67 12.38 -5.86
CA LEU A 182 -5.22 12.50 -6.10
C LEU A 182 -4.68 11.26 -6.81
N ASP A 183 -5.04 10.07 -6.32
CA ASP A 183 -4.63 8.81 -6.93
C ASP A 183 -5.14 8.68 -8.38
N LEU A 184 -6.40 9.02 -8.63
CA LEU A 184 -6.97 9.01 -9.99
C LEU A 184 -6.31 10.03 -10.92
N GLU A 185 -6.02 11.24 -10.45
CA GLU A 185 -5.32 12.27 -11.24
C GLU A 185 -3.91 11.82 -11.62
N LEU A 186 -3.19 11.17 -10.71
CA LEU A 186 -1.86 10.61 -10.99
C LEU A 186 -1.92 9.40 -11.94
N ILE A 187 -2.90 8.52 -11.78
CA ILE A 187 -3.12 7.40 -12.71
C ILE A 187 -3.47 7.91 -14.10
N ARG A 188 -4.31 8.95 -14.21
CA ARG A 188 -4.65 9.60 -15.49
C ARG A 188 -3.45 10.29 -16.11
N LEU A 189 -2.63 10.97 -15.32
CA LEU A 189 -1.37 11.56 -15.78
C LEU A 189 -0.46 10.49 -16.41
N LEU A 190 -0.36 9.33 -15.75
CA LEU A 190 0.42 8.20 -16.25
C LEU A 190 -0.20 7.60 -17.53
N ALA A 191 -1.52 7.40 -17.57
CA ALA A 191 -2.22 6.84 -18.72
C ALA A 191 -2.19 7.75 -19.97
N ARG A 192 -1.88 9.04 -19.81
CA ARG A 192 -1.71 10.00 -20.92
C ARG A 192 -0.32 9.97 -21.54
N GLN A 193 0.64 9.29 -20.92
CA GLN A 193 1.98 9.18 -21.48
C GLN A 193 1.93 8.32 -22.75
N PRO A 194 2.74 8.65 -23.77
CA PRO A 194 2.81 7.84 -24.98
C PRO A 194 3.23 6.41 -24.63
N ASP A 195 2.62 5.45 -25.33
CA ASP A 195 2.87 4.02 -25.19
C ASP A 195 2.58 3.43 -23.80
N VAL A 196 1.85 4.14 -22.93
CA VAL A 196 1.42 3.61 -21.64
C VAL A 196 0.00 3.05 -21.72
N GLU A 197 -0.14 1.77 -21.38
CA GLU A 197 -1.41 1.07 -21.27
C GLU A 197 -1.63 0.67 -19.80
N ILE A 198 -2.73 1.12 -19.20
CA ILE A 198 -3.10 0.73 -17.84
C ILE A 198 -4.47 0.07 -17.88
N HIS A 199 -4.52 -1.18 -17.45
CA HIS A 199 -5.75 -1.94 -17.32
C HIS A 199 -6.01 -2.32 -15.86
N HIS A 200 -7.26 -2.66 -15.53
CA HIS A 200 -7.59 -3.27 -14.25
C HIS A 200 -7.97 -4.75 -14.40
N ALA A 201 -7.55 -5.58 -13.45
CA ALA A 201 -7.89 -7.00 -13.39
C ALA A 201 -9.22 -7.18 -12.64
N ASN A 202 -10.32 -6.99 -13.38
CA ASN A 202 -11.69 -7.21 -12.92
C ASN A 202 -11.99 -6.69 -11.51
N CYS A 203 -11.45 -5.52 -11.15
CA CYS A 203 -11.72 -4.91 -9.86
C CYS A 203 -13.13 -4.32 -9.84
N ALA A 204 -13.99 -4.81 -8.97
CA ALA A 204 -15.23 -4.12 -8.63
C ALA A 204 -14.88 -2.81 -7.89
N GLY A 205 -15.45 -1.67 -8.30
CA GLY A 205 -15.30 -0.39 -7.61
C GLY A 205 -14.81 0.76 -8.50
N SER A 206 -14.40 1.86 -7.87
CA SER A 206 -14.18 3.17 -8.52
C SER A 206 -13.08 3.21 -9.59
N LEU A 207 -12.20 2.22 -9.66
CA LEU A 207 -11.18 2.12 -10.72
C LEU A 207 -11.74 1.57 -12.03
N ALA A 208 -12.80 0.75 -12.00
CA ALA A 208 -13.42 0.18 -13.20
C ALA A 208 -14.04 1.27 -14.10
N ASP A 209 -14.50 2.37 -13.51
CA ASP A 209 -15.06 3.51 -14.25
C ASP A 209 -13.99 4.37 -14.93
N HIS A 210 -12.71 4.10 -14.70
CA HIS A 210 -11.60 4.95 -15.12
C HIS A 210 -10.53 4.23 -15.93
N LEU A 211 -10.50 2.90 -15.92
CA LEU A 211 -9.53 2.10 -16.66
C LEU A 211 -10.25 1.00 -17.44
N PRO A 212 -9.75 0.60 -18.62
CA PRO A 212 -10.26 -0.56 -19.32
C PRO A 212 -9.92 -1.86 -18.58
N VAL A 213 -10.82 -2.85 -18.70
CA VAL A 213 -10.59 -4.21 -18.18
C VAL A 213 -9.39 -4.83 -18.90
N ALA A 214 -8.52 -5.52 -18.15
CA ALA A 214 -7.38 -6.23 -18.72
C ALA A 214 -7.86 -7.36 -19.64
N PRO A 215 -7.29 -7.50 -20.85
CA PRO A 215 -7.63 -8.60 -21.73
C PRO A 215 -7.20 -9.93 -21.12
N VAL A 216 -7.99 -10.97 -21.36
CA VAL A 216 -7.58 -12.35 -21.08
C VAL A 216 -6.54 -12.74 -22.13
N ARG A 217 -5.38 -13.17 -21.66
CA ARG A 217 -4.24 -13.58 -22.49
C ARG A 217 -3.98 -15.08 -22.34
N GLU A 218 -3.46 -15.67 -23.39
CA GLU A 218 -2.94 -17.04 -23.35
C GLU A 218 -1.61 -17.12 -22.59
N GLY A 219 -1.42 -18.19 -21.83
CA GLY A 219 -0.21 -18.48 -21.08
C GLY A 219 -0.50 -19.03 -19.69
N ASP A 220 0.55 -19.44 -18.99
CA ASP A 220 0.43 -19.96 -17.63
C ASP A 220 -0.07 -18.86 -16.68
N ILE A 221 -1.04 -19.20 -15.84
CA ILE A 221 -1.52 -18.32 -14.77
C ILE A 221 -0.72 -18.57 -13.49
N PRO A 222 -0.60 -17.57 -12.58
CA PRO A 222 0.03 -17.78 -11.29
C PRO A 222 -0.68 -18.89 -10.50
N HIS A 223 0.08 -19.83 -9.95
CA HIS A 223 -0.48 -20.90 -9.13
C HIS A 223 -0.95 -20.37 -7.78
N ARG A 224 -2.26 -20.39 -7.55
CA ARG A 224 -2.87 -19.96 -6.29
C ARG A 224 -2.78 -21.08 -5.26
N ARG A 225 -2.43 -20.72 -4.03
CA ARG A 225 -2.35 -21.65 -2.89
C ARG A 225 -2.96 -21.02 -1.65
N ARG A 226 -3.90 -21.74 -1.03
CA ARG A 226 -4.41 -21.39 0.30
C ARG A 226 -3.31 -21.52 1.35
N ARG A 227 -3.27 -20.59 2.29
CA ARG A 227 -2.27 -20.51 3.35
C ARG A 227 -2.92 -20.16 4.69
N GLN A 228 -2.15 -20.32 5.76
CA GLN A 228 -2.50 -19.78 7.07
C GLN A 228 -1.67 -18.50 7.27
N PRO A 229 -2.21 -17.32 6.92
CA PRO A 229 -1.48 -16.07 7.11
C PRO A 229 -1.29 -15.78 8.61
N PRO A 230 -0.29 -14.96 8.98
CA PRO A 230 -0.23 -14.39 10.31
C PRO A 230 -1.55 -13.70 10.66
N SER A 231 -2.02 -13.84 11.89
CA SER A 231 -3.26 -13.16 12.33
C SER A 231 -3.03 -11.69 12.72
N ASP A 232 -1.78 -11.30 12.93
CA ASP A 232 -1.40 -9.93 13.28
C ASP A 232 0.08 -9.64 13.04
N TRP A 233 0.51 -8.40 13.28
CA TRP A 233 1.92 -8.07 13.36
C TRP A 233 2.59 -8.72 14.58
N VAL A 234 3.85 -9.13 14.41
CA VAL A 234 4.65 -9.68 15.50
C VAL A 234 4.73 -8.71 16.69
N PRO A 235 4.70 -9.21 17.94
CA PRO A 235 4.71 -8.36 19.12
C PRO A 235 6.06 -7.68 19.39
N PHE A 236 7.14 -8.17 18.79
CA PHE A 236 8.50 -7.68 18.98
C PHE A 236 9.22 -7.49 17.65
N SER A 237 10.05 -6.45 17.55
CA SER A 237 11.05 -6.30 16.50
C SER A 237 12.43 -6.11 17.16
N GLY A 238 13.24 -7.17 17.18
CA GLY A 238 14.41 -7.24 18.07
C GLY A 238 13.99 -7.16 19.54
N ALA A 239 14.69 -6.34 20.34
CA ALA A 239 14.34 -6.08 21.74
C ALA A 239 13.20 -5.05 21.93
N TYR A 240 12.59 -4.55 20.84
CA TYR A 240 11.59 -3.49 20.91
C TYR A 240 10.16 -4.05 20.86
N PRO A 241 9.40 -4.01 21.98
CA PRO A 241 8.01 -4.47 22.00
C PRO A 241 7.02 -3.44 21.44
N ILE A 242 6.01 -3.95 20.73
CA ILE A 242 4.97 -3.15 20.06
C ILE A 242 4.09 -2.38 21.05
N TYR A 243 3.97 -2.85 22.30
CA TYR A 243 3.16 -2.18 23.31
C TYR A 243 3.71 -0.80 23.69
N ILE A 244 5.01 -0.55 23.54
CA ILE A 244 5.60 0.77 23.82
C ILE A 244 4.99 1.82 22.88
N LEU A 245 4.79 1.48 21.60
CA LEU A 245 4.11 2.39 20.66
C LEU A 245 2.66 2.66 21.07
N ARG A 246 1.96 1.65 21.58
CA ARG A 246 0.59 1.80 22.08
C ARG A 246 0.55 2.75 23.28
N LEU A 247 1.50 2.63 24.20
CA LEU A 247 1.62 3.52 25.36
C LEU A 247 1.92 4.96 24.93
N LEU A 248 2.90 5.17 24.05
CA LEU A 248 3.25 6.49 23.53
C LEU A 248 2.08 7.17 22.80
N ARG A 249 1.29 6.40 22.03
CA ARG A 249 0.09 6.91 21.37
C ARG A 249 -0.98 7.34 22.38
N ARG A 250 -1.20 6.56 23.46
CA ARG A 250 -2.13 6.91 24.54
C ARG A 250 -1.70 8.20 25.24
N ILE A 251 -0.43 8.32 25.60
CA ILE A 251 0.13 9.53 26.25
C ILE A 251 -0.11 10.76 25.36
N ARG A 252 0.22 10.69 24.07
CA ARG A 252 -0.02 11.80 23.13
C ARG A 252 -1.50 12.15 23.00
N SER A 253 -2.39 11.16 22.96
CA SER A 253 -3.84 11.43 22.89
C SER A 253 -4.35 12.14 24.14
N THR A 254 -3.82 11.81 25.31
CA THR A 254 -4.14 12.48 26.57
C THR A 254 -3.57 13.90 26.60
N GLN A 255 -2.34 14.10 26.15
CA GLN A 255 -1.71 15.42 26.04
C GLN A 255 -2.49 16.36 25.11
N MET A 256 -2.92 15.88 23.93
CA MET A 256 -3.74 16.67 23.02
C MET A 256 -5.10 17.05 23.63
N ARG A 257 -5.76 16.11 24.33
CA ARG A 257 -7.01 16.40 25.05
C ARG A 257 -6.83 17.42 26.17
N LEU A 258 -5.68 17.40 26.86
CA LEU A 258 -5.36 18.39 27.89
C LEU A 258 -5.07 19.77 27.26
N SER A 259 -4.32 19.83 26.16
CA SER A 259 -4.07 21.10 25.47
C SER A 259 -5.35 21.70 24.88
N ASP A 260 -6.25 20.88 24.33
CA ASP A 260 -7.54 21.34 23.78
C ASP A 260 -8.47 21.86 24.88
N LYS A 261 -8.45 21.24 26.07
CA LYS A 261 -9.18 21.74 27.26
C LYS A 261 -8.61 23.07 27.78
N VAL A 262 -7.29 23.25 27.75
CA VAL A 262 -6.65 24.53 28.13
C VAL A 262 -6.99 25.62 27.11
N ARG A 263 -7.01 25.28 25.81
CA ARG A 263 -7.36 26.23 24.73
C ARG A 263 -8.84 26.64 24.76
N THR A 264 -9.74 25.72 25.05
CA THR A 264 -11.18 26.01 25.21
C THR A 264 -11.52 26.64 26.57
N GLY A 265 -10.74 26.36 27.62
CA GLY A 265 -10.87 27.01 28.93
C GLY A 265 -10.36 28.47 28.97
N ALA A 266 -9.49 28.86 28.03
CA ALA A 266 -9.03 30.25 27.86
C ALA A 266 -10.03 31.15 27.14
N LEU A 267 -11.11 30.58 26.58
CA LEU A 267 -12.26 31.31 26.02
C LEU A 267 -13.42 31.31 27.02
N LYS A 268 -13.20 31.88 28.22
CA LYS A 268 -14.35 32.39 28.99
C LYS A 268 -14.64 33.80 28.48
N PRO A 269 -15.84 34.09 27.95
CA PRO A 269 -16.20 35.45 27.61
C PRO A 269 -16.19 36.28 28.89
N PHE A 270 -15.55 37.44 28.85
CA PHE A 270 -15.82 38.50 29.82
C PHE A 270 -17.32 38.74 29.81
N ARG A 271 -18.00 38.36 30.90
CA ARG A 271 -19.36 38.82 31.17
C ARG A 271 -19.23 40.28 31.58
N ASN A 272 -19.79 41.17 30.74
CA ASN A 272 -20.13 42.54 31.12
C ASN A 272 -21.19 42.52 32.23
#